data_AF-A0AAY4BKS9-F1
#
_entry.id   AF-A0AAY4BKS9-F1
#
_cell.length_a   1.000
_cell.length_b   1.000
_cell.length_c   1.000
_cell.angle_alpha   90.00
_cell.angle_beta   90.00
_cell.angle_gamma   90.00
#
_symmetry.space_group_name_H-M   'P 1'
#
loop_
_entity.id
_entity.type
_entity.pdbx_description
1 polymer ?
#
loop_
_entity_poly.entity_id
_entity_poly.type
_entity_poly.pdbx_seq_one_letter_code
_entity_poly.pdbx_strand_id
1 'polypeptide(L)'
;MKDIDARERVKDDTWCEQAENVEEEAPTMRRSFSVEDLLDEVEKLSSATTDSKKVEIVVRLWKDGFTVNDEDLRSYSQEENQEFLEAIKRGELPSELEGRAEEEELEVNVEDMKDEMYVPRKKIFYPFTGRGYRLGSVAPQVVARSLSVHEDASEPPMPVVEVDDEQPLTSLQIWLADGRRLVQKFNLAHKISDVEDFVEQTQSTSFPFILTTSLPFRELTNKELSLEEADIVNAVIVQRPLNPEADPFRCS
;
A
#
# COMPACT_ATOMS: atom_id res chain seq x y z
N MET A 1 57.97 -26.03 18.47
CA MET A 1 58.28 -27.18 19.34
C MET A 1 58.66 -26.64 20.72
N LYS A 2 58.01 -27.18 21.76
CA LYS A 2 58.30 -27.07 23.20
C LYS A 2 57.78 -25.81 23.90
N ASP A 3 56.61 -25.84 24.54
CA ASP A 3 56.16 -26.53 25.80
C ASP A 3 56.18 -25.50 26.95
N ILE A 4 55.01 -25.09 27.50
CA ILE A 4 54.37 -25.57 28.76
C ILE A 4 55.01 -24.89 30.01
N ASP A 5 54.36 -24.44 31.08
CA ASP A 5 52.98 -24.45 31.63
C ASP A 5 52.96 -23.50 32.87
N ALA A 6 51.76 -23.21 33.38
CA ALA A 6 51.42 -22.85 34.77
C ALA A 6 51.72 -21.44 35.33
N ARG A 7 50.96 -20.87 36.27
CA ARG A 7 49.61 -21.07 36.86
C ARG A 7 49.47 -20.06 38.03
N GLU A 8 48.23 -19.61 38.30
CA GLU A 8 47.71 -19.01 39.56
C GLU A 8 48.23 -17.62 40.00
N ARG A 9 47.55 -16.79 40.79
CA ARG A 9 46.17 -16.48 41.24
C ARG A 9 46.39 -15.38 42.29
N VAL A 10 45.41 -14.46 42.48
CA VAL A 10 45.13 -13.76 43.77
C VAL A 10 46.21 -12.72 44.17
N LYS A 11 45.95 -11.58 44.82
CA LYS A 11 44.83 -10.72 45.17
C LYS A 11 45.50 -9.55 45.94
N ASP A 12 44.70 -8.52 46.22
CA ASP A 12 44.86 -7.61 47.37
C ASP A 12 45.86 -6.44 47.25
N ASP A 13 45.24 -5.27 47.42
CA ASP A 13 45.62 -4.16 48.30
C ASP A 13 46.92 -3.40 48.03
N THR A 14 46.76 -2.10 47.77
CA THR A 14 47.62 -0.99 48.23
C THR A 14 47.06 0.31 47.61
N TRP A 15 46.74 1.41 48.30
CA TRP A 15 46.99 1.84 49.67
C TRP A 15 46.06 3.02 50.00
N CYS A 16 45.69 3.12 51.28
CA CYS A 16 45.20 4.33 51.94
C CYS A 16 46.37 5.19 52.42
N GLU A 17 46.21 6.52 52.41
CA GLU A 17 46.77 7.43 53.42
C GLU A 17 45.59 8.26 53.95
N GLN A 18 45.13 7.98 55.18
CA GLN A 18 45.49 8.69 56.44
C GLN A 18 44.77 10.05 56.57
N ALA A 19 44.23 10.48 57.71
CA ALA A 19 43.90 9.92 59.03
C ALA A 19 42.99 11.02 59.66
N GLU A 20 41.79 10.68 60.13
CA GLU A 20 41.39 10.63 61.56
C GLU A 20 40.99 11.97 62.25
N ASN A 21 39.86 11.87 62.97
CA ASN A 21 39.26 12.70 64.05
C ASN A 21 38.30 13.85 63.65
N VAL A 22 37.09 14.04 64.23
CA VAL A 22 36.34 13.47 65.37
C VAL A 22 34.84 13.90 65.26
N GLU A 23 33.90 12.99 65.62
CA GLU A 23 32.53 13.06 66.23
C GLU A 23 31.64 14.35 66.11
N GLU A 24 30.30 14.39 66.09
CA GLU A 24 29.12 13.49 66.14
C GLU A 24 27.86 14.33 65.72
N GLU A 25 26.68 13.67 65.65
CA GLU A 25 25.28 14.20 65.60
C GLU A 25 24.49 14.14 64.27
N ALA A 26 23.34 13.45 64.32
CA ALA A 26 22.50 12.97 63.22
C ALA A 26 21.54 14.02 62.60
N PRO A 27 20.85 13.69 61.49
CA PRO A 27 19.39 13.88 61.52
C PRO A 27 18.57 12.75 60.86
N THR A 28 17.54 12.31 61.59
CA THR A 28 16.37 11.60 61.08
C THR A 28 15.46 12.61 60.37
N MET A 29 15.26 12.50 59.05
CA MET A 29 14.28 13.32 58.33
C MET A 29 13.04 12.49 58.01
N ARG A 30 12.04 12.60 58.89
CA ARG A 30 10.68 12.11 58.65
C ARG A 30 10.07 12.93 57.52
N ARG A 31 9.81 12.29 56.37
CA ARG A 31 9.10 12.90 55.25
C ARG A 31 7.60 12.79 55.52
N SER A 32 6.98 13.89 55.97
CA SER A 32 5.54 13.98 56.15
C SER A 32 4.88 14.21 54.78
N PHE A 33 4.15 13.21 54.30
CA PHE A 33 3.33 13.32 53.09
C PHE A 33 2.03 14.04 53.48
N SER A 34 1.87 15.29 53.07
CA SER A 34 0.66 16.09 53.31
C SER A 34 -0.39 15.74 52.25
N VAL A 35 -1.68 15.74 52.61
CA VAL A 35 -2.77 15.50 51.64
C VAL A 35 -2.83 16.60 50.56
N GLU A 36 -2.27 17.76 50.85
CA GLU A 36 -2.10 18.88 49.92
C GLU A 36 -1.06 18.58 48.83
N ASP A 37 -0.03 17.77 49.12
CA ASP A 37 0.98 17.34 48.14
C ASP A 37 0.36 16.34 47.14
N LEU A 38 -0.58 15.51 47.61
CA LEU A 38 -1.35 14.60 46.75
C LEU A 38 -2.36 15.35 45.86
N LEU A 39 -2.95 16.44 46.35
CA LEU A 39 -3.85 17.27 45.54
C LEU A 39 -3.09 18.05 44.48
N ASP A 40 -1.92 18.59 44.80
CA ASP A 40 -1.04 19.26 43.82
C ASP A 40 -0.53 18.28 42.75
N GLU A 41 -0.24 17.02 43.12
CA GLU A 41 0.16 15.98 42.17
C GLU A 41 -0.99 15.53 41.25
N VAL A 42 -2.23 15.47 41.75
CA VAL A 42 -3.42 15.16 40.94
C VAL A 42 -3.86 16.34 40.07
N GLU A 43 -3.74 17.59 40.56
CA GLU A 43 -4.01 18.79 39.74
C GLU A 43 -2.98 18.93 38.62
N LYS A 44 -1.71 18.62 38.89
CA LYS A 44 -0.62 18.62 37.90
C LYS A 44 -0.75 17.49 36.87
N LEU A 45 -1.37 16.37 37.24
CA LEU A 45 -1.81 15.32 36.30
C LEU A 45 -3.03 15.75 35.48
N SER A 46 -3.89 16.65 36.00
CA SER A 46 -5.04 17.17 35.25
C SER A 46 -4.73 18.39 34.37
N SER A 47 -3.69 19.16 34.70
CA SER A 47 -3.26 20.35 33.95
C SER A 47 -2.15 20.07 32.92
N ALA A 48 -1.64 18.84 32.87
CA ALA A 48 -0.85 18.37 31.74
C ALA A 48 -1.81 18.01 30.60
N THR A 49 -2.31 19.03 29.89
CA THR A 49 -2.81 18.82 28.52
C THR A 49 -1.64 18.31 27.70
N THR A 50 -1.47 16.99 27.68
CA THR A 50 -0.86 16.34 26.54
C THR A 50 -1.69 16.81 25.35
N ASP A 51 -1.06 17.56 24.45
CA ASP A 51 -1.46 17.59 23.06
C ASP A 51 -1.20 16.18 22.51
N SER A 52 -1.91 15.19 23.07
CA SER A 52 -2.01 13.86 22.50
C SER A 52 -2.80 14.07 21.23
N LYS A 53 -2.20 13.74 20.09
CA LYS A 53 -2.89 13.72 18.81
C LYS A 53 -4.12 12.84 18.98
N LYS A 54 -5.29 13.46 19.10
CA LYS A 54 -6.56 12.76 19.11
C LYS A 54 -7.01 12.61 17.68
N VAL A 55 -7.32 11.39 17.26
CA VAL A 55 -7.91 11.15 15.94
C VAL A 55 -9.42 11.18 16.12
N GLU A 56 -10.04 12.19 15.53
CA GLU A 56 -11.49 12.26 15.42
C GLU A 56 -11.98 11.25 14.37
N ILE A 57 -12.94 10.42 14.76
CA ILE A 57 -13.60 9.43 13.93
C ILE A 57 -15.08 9.76 13.87
N VAL A 58 -15.58 10.14 12.70
CA VAL A 58 -16.99 10.51 12.52
C VAL A 58 -17.77 9.36 11.90
N VAL A 59 -18.72 8.81 12.64
CA VAL A 59 -19.66 7.78 12.18
C VAL A 59 -20.99 8.44 11.81
N ARG A 60 -21.30 8.52 10.51
CA ARG A 60 -22.57 9.07 9.99
C ARG A 60 -23.55 7.96 9.72
N LEU A 61 -24.74 8.02 10.31
CA LEU A 61 -25.82 7.08 10.06
C LEU A 61 -26.73 7.62 8.96
N TRP A 62 -26.87 6.88 7.87
CA TRP A 62 -27.73 7.18 6.73
C TRP A 62 -28.97 6.30 6.74
N LYS A 63 -29.91 6.56 5.82
CA LYS A 63 -31.09 5.71 5.68
C LYS A 63 -30.75 4.28 5.24
N ASP A 64 -29.78 4.17 4.34
CA ASP A 64 -29.37 2.96 3.63
C ASP A 64 -28.15 2.26 4.26
N GLY A 65 -27.49 2.90 5.23
CA GLY A 65 -26.31 2.34 5.91
C GLY A 65 -25.65 3.35 6.82
N PHE A 66 -24.37 3.19 7.12
CA PHE A 66 -23.57 4.19 7.81
C PHE A 66 -22.19 4.30 7.16
N THR A 67 -21.51 5.42 7.38
CA THR A 67 -20.12 5.61 6.94
C THR A 67 -19.25 5.98 8.12
N VAL A 68 -18.01 5.50 8.10
CA VAL A 68 -16.96 5.88 9.05
C VAL A 68 -16.01 6.82 8.31
N ASN A 69 -15.72 8.01 8.83
CA ASN A 69 -14.77 8.98 8.25
C ASN A 69 -14.98 9.32 6.76
N ASP A 70 -16.24 9.36 6.30
CA ASP A 70 -16.59 9.59 4.89
C ASP A 70 -15.97 8.55 3.91
N GLU A 71 -15.67 7.35 4.41
CA GLU A 71 -15.26 6.19 3.60
C GLU A 71 -16.46 5.55 2.87
N ASP A 72 -16.33 4.27 2.53
CA ASP A 72 -17.35 3.48 1.83
C ASP A 72 -18.59 3.23 2.72
N LEU A 73 -19.78 3.23 2.09
CA LEU A 73 -21.05 2.99 2.75
C LEU A 73 -21.17 1.54 3.25
N ARG A 74 -21.42 1.39 4.55
CA ARG A 74 -21.63 0.11 5.22
C ARG A 74 -23.12 -0.14 5.43
N SER A 75 -23.64 -1.18 4.81
CA SER A 75 -25.05 -1.58 4.95
C SER A 75 -25.34 -2.19 6.32
N TYR A 76 -26.55 -1.96 6.85
CA TYR A 76 -27.02 -2.54 8.11
C TYR A 76 -27.24 -4.06 8.08
N SER A 77 -27.25 -4.67 6.90
CA SER A 77 -27.56 -6.09 6.73
C SER A 77 -26.40 -7.04 7.05
N GLN A 78 -25.15 -6.56 7.05
CA GLN A 78 -23.97 -7.39 7.32
C GLN A 78 -23.76 -7.55 8.82
N GLU A 79 -23.40 -8.76 9.26
CA GLU A 79 -23.16 -9.09 10.68
C GLU A 79 -22.00 -8.26 11.28
N GLU A 80 -20.89 -8.16 10.56
CA GLU A 80 -19.70 -7.35 10.96
C GLU A 80 -20.07 -5.88 11.22
N ASN A 81 -20.94 -5.32 10.37
CA ASN A 81 -21.41 -3.94 10.50
C ASN A 81 -22.39 -3.77 11.68
N GLN A 82 -23.15 -4.81 12.02
CA GLN A 82 -24.03 -4.81 13.19
C GLN A 82 -23.22 -4.86 14.47
N GLU A 83 -22.20 -5.72 14.53
CA GLU A 83 -21.27 -5.80 15.66
C GLU A 83 -20.60 -4.45 15.93
N PHE A 84 -20.15 -3.75 14.88
CA PHE A 84 -19.60 -2.40 14.98
C PHE A 84 -20.59 -1.41 15.64
N LEU A 85 -21.83 -1.38 15.16
CA LEU A 85 -22.86 -0.49 15.72
C LEU A 85 -23.28 -0.89 17.13
N GLU A 86 -23.30 -2.19 17.44
CA GLU A 86 -23.59 -2.68 18.79
C GLU A 86 -22.49 -2.29 19.77
N ALA A 87 -21.21 -2.41 19.40
CA ALA A 87 -20.10 -1.93 20.21
C ALA A 87 -20.24 -0.42 20.52
N ILE A 88 -20.51 0.40 19.49
CA ILE A 88 -20.76 1.84 19.68
C ILE A 88 -21.97 2.08 20.61
N LYS A 89 -23.06 1.34 20.44
CA LYS A 89 -24.25 1.45 21.30
C LYS A 89 -23.98 1.06 22.74
N ARG A 90 -23.10 0.08 22.98
CA ARG A 90 -22.66 -0.36 24.31
C ARG A 90 -21.63 0.60 24.93
N GLY A 91 -21.08 1.54 24.15
CA GLY A 91 -19.98 2.40 24.57
C GLY A 91 -18.64 1.65 24.61
N GLU A 92 -18.55 0.52 23.92
CA GLU A 92 -17.31 -0.24 23.72
C GLU A 92 -16.63 0.22 22.43
N LEU A 93 -15.29 0.15 22.39
CA LEU A 93 -14.53 0.48 21.19
C LEU A 93 -14.67 -0.67 20.18
N PRO A 94 -15.18 -0.43 18.96
CA PRO A 94 -15.27 -1.47 17.93
C PRO A 94 -13.89 -1.99 17.53
N SER A 95 -13.77 -3.28 17.22
CA SER A 95 -12.48 -3.92 16.90
C SER A 95 -11.77 -3.34 15.67
N GLU A 96 -12.50 -2.75 14.74
CA GLU A 96 -11.92 -2.02 13.61
C GLU A 96 -11.18 -0.74 14.04
N LEU A 97 -11.56 -0.15 15.18
CA LEU A 97 -10.95 1.05 15.74
C LEU A 97 -9.87 0.72 16.77
N GLU A 98 -9.86 -0.49 17.34
CA GLU A 98 -8.87 -0.93 18.34
C GLU A 98 -7.42 -0.76 17.83
N GLY A 99 -7.12 -1.21 16.61
CA GLY A 99 -5.78 -1.08 16.04
C GLY A 99 -5.32 0.37 15.85
N ARG A 100 -6.26 1.31 15.67
CA ARG A 100 -5.96 2.74 15.54
C ARG A 100 -5.86 3.44 16.90
N ALA A 101 -6.53 2.91 17.92
CA ALA A 101 -6.48 3.40 19.30
C ALA A 101 -5.17 3.03 20.02
N GLU A 102 -4.52 1.93 19.60
CA GLU A 102 -3.19 1.59 20.10
C GLU A 102 -2.12 2.62 19.69
N GLU A 103 -2.32 3.31 18.57
CA GLU A 103 -1.40 4.31 18.04
C GLU A 103 -1.69 5.72 18.57
N GLU A 104 -2.97 6.13 18.63
CA GLU A 104 -3.40 7.48 18.99
C GLU A 104 -4.73 7.46 19.79
N GLU A 105 -4.97 8.47 20.63
CA GLU A 105 -6.25 8.57 21.37
C GLU A 105 -7.41 8.80 20.37
N LEU A 106 -8.44 7.95 20.37
CA LEU A 106 -9.57 8.10 19.44
C LEU A 106 -10.74 8.82 20.07
N GLU A 107 -11.32 9.76 19.33
CA GLU A 107 -12.60 10.40 19.65
C GLU A 107 -13.63 9.97 18.61
N VAL A 108 -14.65 9.21 19.03
CA VAL A 108 -15.68 8.70 18.12
C VAL A 108 -16.94 9.58 18.23
N ASN A 109 -17.24 10.31 17.16
CA ASN A 109 -18.41 11.15 17.02
C ASN A 109 -19.46 10.46 16.17
N VAL A 110 -20.71 10.44 16.64
CA VAL A 110 -21.82 9.79 15.93
C VAL A 110 -22.81 10.85 15.46
N GLU A 111 -22.98 10.95 14.14
CA GLU A 111 -23.92 11.87 13.49
C GLU A 111 -25.13 11.09 12.95
N ASP A 112 -26.34 11.51 13.30
CA ASP A 112 -27.57 10.92 12.78
C ASP A 112 -28.06 11.68 11.54
N MET A 113 -27.97 11.05 10.37
CA MET A 113 -28.40 11.55 9.06
C MET A 113 -29.41 10.58 8.40
N LYS A 114 -30.20 9.83 9.20
CA LYS A 114 -31.14 8.81 8.70
C LYS A 114 -32.23 9.30 7.76
N ASP A 115 -32.48 10.61 7.70
CA ASP A 115 -33.42 11.21 6.77
C ASP A 115 -32.81 11.41 5.36
N GLU A 116 -31.49 11.33 5.24
CA GLU A 116 -30.73 11.50 4.00
C GLU A 116 -30.26 10.16 3.44
N MET A 117 -30.26 10.06 2.11
CA MET A 117 -29.67 8.93 1.38
C MET A 117 -28.18 9.20 1.16
N TYR A 118 -27.33 8.20 1.38
CA TYR A 118 -25.89 8.40 1.18
C TYR A 118 -25.58 8.67 -0.30
N VAL A 119 -24.87 9.78 -0.55
CA VAL A 119 -24.34 10.10 -1.87
C VAL A 119 -22.82 9.97 -1.82
N PRO A 120 -22.22 8.95 -2.47
CA PRO A 120 -20.78 8.76 -2.46
C PRO A 120 -20.09 10.01 -3.02
N ARG A 121 -19.30 10.67 -2.18
CA ARG A 121 -18.49 11.80 -2.60
C ARG A 121 -17.40 11.26 -3.51
N LYS A 122 -17.22 11.87 -4.68
CA LYS A 122 -16.12 11.50 -5.59
C LYS A 122 -14.81 11.62 -4.83
N LYS A 123 -14.10 10.51 -4.60
CA LYS A 123 -12.77 10.50 -3.97
C LYS A 123 -11.94 11.54 -4.70
N ILE A 124 -11.45 12.56 -3.97
CA ILE A 124 -10.70 13.67 -4.56
C ILE A 124 -9.44 13.07 -5.15
N PHE A 125 -9.41 12.98 -6.49
CA PHE A 125 -8.22 12.55 -7.19
C PHE A 125 -7.16 13.62 -6.97
N TYR A 126 -6.08 13.28 -6.27
CA TYR A 126 -4.90 14.12 -6.19
C TYR A 126 -4.03 13.81 -7.42
N PRO A 127 -4.08 14.61 -8.50
CA PRO A 127 -3.16 14.41 -9.61
C PRO A 127 -1.73 14.64 -9.11
N PHE A 128 -0.80 13.81 -9.57
CA PHE A 128 0.63 13.91 -9.25
C PHE A 128 1.00 13.63 -7.79
N THR A 129 0.40 12.63 -7.15
CA THR A 129 0.90 12.03 -5.88
C THR A 129 2.27 11.34 -6.00
N GLY A 130 2.91 11.44 -7.16
CA GLY A 130 4.28 10.97 -7.39
C GLY A 130 5.33 11.93 -6.81
N ARG A 131 6.47 11.38 -6.39
CA ARG A 131 7.62 12.19 -5.96
C ARG A 131 8.13 13.04 -7.13
N GLY A 132 8.16 14.35 -6.97
CA GLY A 132 8.78 15.26 -7.94
C GLY A 132 10.31 15.29 -7.80
N TYR A 133 11.03 15.03 -8.88
CA TYR A 133 12.50 15.20 -8.93
C TYR A 133 12.84 16.56 -9.56
N ARG A 134 13.57 17.42 -8.82
CA ARG A 134 14.03 18.72 -9.33
C ARG A 134 15.27 18.54 -10.22
N LEU A 135 15.13 18.85 -11.51
CA LEU A 135 16.22 18.88 -12.49
C LEU A 135 16.96 20.22 -12.41
N GLY A 136 17.82 20.42 -11.40
CA GLY A 136 18.49 21.73 -11.26
C GLY A 136 19.66 21.85 -10.29
N SER A 137 20.02 20.82 -9.53
CA SER A 137 21.17 20.87 -8.63
C SER A 137 22.03 19.63 -8.81
N VAL A 138 23.23 19.83 -9.36
CA VAL A 138 24.39 18.93 -9.50
C VAL A 138 24.11 17.44 -9.81
N ALA A 139 24.63 16.99 -10.95
CA ALA A 139 24.44 15.64 -11.50
C ALA A 139 24.50 14.54 -10.42
N PRO A 140 23.40 13.79 -10.19
CA PRO A 140 23.46 12.61 -9.35
C PRO A 140 24.39 11.60 -10.02
N GLN A 141 25.26 10.95 -9.25
CA GLN A 141 25.95 9.78 -9.76
C GLN A 141 24.90 8.77 -10.23
N VAL A 142 24.98 8.42 -11.52
CA VAL A 142 24.13 7.41 -12.16
C VAL A 142 24.49 6.05 -11.57
N VAL A 143 23.94 5.74 -10.42
CA VAL A 143 23.61 4.34 -10.10
C VAL A 143 22.32 4.07 -10.85
N ALA A 144 22.44 3.42 -12.01
CA ALA A 144 21.31 2.86 -12.73
C ALA A 144 20.66 1.79 -11.84
N ARG A 145 19.85 2.22 -10.88
CA ARG A 145 18.76 1.42 -10.34
C ARG A 145 17.59 1.65 -11.29
N SER A 146 17.60 0.92 -12.39
CA SER A 146 16.36 0.55 -13.07
C SER A 146 15.51 -0.19 -12.05
N LEU A 147 14.68 0.54 -11.31
CA LEU A 147 13.51 -0.05 -10.67
C LEU A 147 12.49 -0.21 -11.80
N SER A 148 12.67 -1.28 -12.56
CA SER A 148 11.55 -1.98 -13.13
C SER A 148 10.56 -2.21 -11.99
N VAL A 149 9.36 -1.64 -12.12
CA VAL A 149 8.19 -2.06 -11.36
C VAL A 149 7.87 -3.48 -11.86
N HIS A 150 8.65 -4.46 -11.40
CA HIS A 150 8.16 -5.80 -11.17
C HIS A 150 7.91 -5.82 -9.67
N GLU A 151 6.73 -5.35 -9.28
CA GLU A 151 6.13 -5.85 -8.06
C GLU A 151 6.01 -7.37 -8.21
N ASP A 152 6.37 -8.03 -7.12
CA ASP A 152 6.38 -9.47 -6.91
C ASP A 152 4.96 -10.01 -7.00
N ALA A 153 4.47 -10.18 -8.22
CA ALA A 153 3.40 -11.09 -8.57
C ALA A 153 4.01 -12.06 -9.57
N SER A 154 3.82 -13.35 -9.35
CA SER A 154 4.21 -14.43 -10.25
C SER A 154 3.72 -14.17 -11.68
N GLU A 155 4.46 -13.38 -12.47
CA GLU A 155 4.19 -13.20 -13.89
C GLU A 155 4.47 -14.54 -14.56
N PRO A 156 3.51 -15.10 -15.32
CA PRO A 156 3.82 -16.23 -16.18
C PRO A 156 4.99 -15.81 -17.10
N PRO A 157 5.96 -16.69 -17.35
CA PRO A 157 7.13 -16.37 -18.15
C PRO A 157 6.65 -15.78 -19.49
N MET A 158 7.05 -14.54 -19.78
CA MET A 158 6.72 -13.94 -21.07
C MET A 158 7.28 -14.85 -22.18
N PRO A 159 6.43 -15.30 -23.10
CA PRO A 159 6.86 -16.16 -24.19
C PRO A 159 7.89 -15.43 -25.05
N VAL A 160 8.97 -16.13 -25.38
CA VAL A 160 10.05 -15.57 -26.20
C VAL A 160 9.57 -15.53 -27.65
N VAL A 161 9.42 -14.33 -28.18
CA VAL A 161 9.24 -14.13 -29.63
C VAL A 161 10.61 -14.14 -30.28
N GLU A 162 10.80 -15.01 -31.27
CA GLU A 162 12.01 -15.03 -32.10
C GLU A 162 12.02 -13.79 -33.00
N VAL A 163 12.90 -12.84 -32.69
CA VAL A 163 13.06 -11.58 -33.42
C VAL A 163 14.42 -11.57 -34.10
N ASP A 164 14.48 -11.05 -35.32
CA ASP A 164 15.70 -10.98 -36.13
C ASP A 164 16.09 -9.50 -36.27
N ASP A 165 17.23 -9.12 -35.69
CA ASP A 165 17.71 -7.74 -35.72
C ASP A 165 18.14 -7.26 -37.12
N GLU A 166 18.30 -8.17 -38.10
CA GLU A 166 18.62 -7.82 -39.49
C GLU A 166 17.38 -7.41 -40.30
N GLN A 167 16.17 -7.72 -39.80
CA GLN A 167 14.90 -7.37 -40.43
C GLN A 167 14.30 -6.11 -39.77
N PRO A 168 13.43 -5.36 -40.47
CA PRO A 168 12.79 -4.21 -39.86
C PRO A 168 11.88 -4.65 -38.69
N LEU A 169 12.12 -4.06 -37.52
CA LEU A 169 11.35 -4.31 -36.30
C LEU A 169 10.22 -3.29 -36.11
N THR A 170 9.15 -3.75 -35.48
CA THR A 170 8.01 -2.97 -34.99
C THR A 170 7.77 -3.28 -33.51
N SER A 171 7.33 -2.29 -32.74
CA SER A 171 6.99 -2.47 -31.33
C SER A 171 5.48 -2.36 -31.13
N LEU A 172 4.84 -3.48 -30.82
CA LEU A 172 3.41 -3.53 -30.58
C LEU A 172 3.10 -3.33 -29.10
N GLN A 173 2.08 -2.51 -28.82
CA GLN A 173 1.53 -2.37 -27.47
C GLN A 173 0.22 -3.14 -27.39
N ILE A 174 0.18 -4.19 -26.58
CA ILE A 174 -0.94 -5.11 -26.49
C ILE A 174 -1.66 -4.87 -25.17
N TRP A 175 -2.94 -4.51 -25.27
CA TRP A 175 -3.83 -4.30 -24.13
C TRP A 175 -4.66 -5.56 -23.98
N LEU A 176 -4.37 -6.32 -22.93
CA LEU A 176 -5.06 -7.56 -22.63
C LEU A 176 -6.42 -7.28 -21.99
N ALA A 177 -7.33 -8.26 -22.08
CA ALA A 177 -8.67 -8.17 -21.51
C ALA A 177 -8.66 -8.18 -19.96
N ASP A 178 -7.56 -8.63 -19.34
CA ASP A 178 -7.34 -8.59 -17.89
C ASP A 178 -6.88 -7.21 -17.37
N GLY A 179 -6.73 -6.23 -18.27
CA GLY A 179 -6.29 -4.88 -17.96
C GLY A 179 -4.76 -4.70 -17.97
N ARG A 180 -3.98 -5.76 -18.19
CA ARG A 180 -2.52 -5.66 -18.34
C ARG A 180 -2.15 -5.08 -19.70
N ARG A 181 -1.05 -4.33 -19.72
CA ARG A 181 -0.45 -3.79 -20.94
C ARG A 181 0.92 -4.42 -21.16
N LEU A 182 1.07 -5.08 -22.30
CA LEU A 182 2.32 -5.68 -22.75
C LEU A 182 2.93 -4.84 -23.87
N VAL A 183 4.25 -4.81 -23.94
CA VAL A 183 4.98 -4.19 -25.05
C VAL A 183 5.94 -5.23 -25.59
N GLN A 184 5.71 -5.66 -26.82
CA GLN A 184 6.49 -6.72 -27.46
C GLN A 184 7.03 -6.25 -28.81
N LYS A 185 8.27 -6.63 -29.11
CA LYS A 185 8.90 -6.37 -30.40
C LYS A 185 8.65 -7.55 -31.33
N PHE A 186 8.36 -7.24 -32.59
CA PHE A 186 8.18 -8.20 -33.68
C PHE A 186 8.88 -7.66 -34.92
N ASN A 187 9.37 -8.53 -35.79
CA ASN A 187 9.68 -8.18 -37.19
C ASN A 187 8.41 -7.82 -37.98
N LEU A 188 8.52 -6.92 -38.97
CA LEU A 188 7.41 -6.57 -39.86
C LEU A 188 6.85 -7.76 -40.65
N ALA A 189 7.69 -8.78 -40.90
CA ALA A 189 7.32 -9.99 -41.62
C ALA A 189 6.47 -10.98 -40.80
N HIS A 190 6.34 -10.78 -39.48
CA HIS A 190 5.47 -11.65 -38.67
C HIS A 190 4.02 -11.51 -39.07
N LYS A 191 3.27 -12.57 -38.77
CA LYS A 191 1.84 -12.64 -39.04
C LYS A 191 1.04 -12.22 -37.81
N ILE A 192 -0.21 -11.84 -38.04
CA ILE A 192 -1.17 -11.60 -36.95
C ILE A 192 -1.36 -12.86 -36.09
N SER A 193 -1.28 -14.07 -36.68
CA SER A 193 -1.29 -15.34 -35.93
C SER A 193 -0.23 -15.39 -34.83
N ASP A 194 0.99 -14.92 -35.12
CA ASP A 194 2.10 -14.99 -34.18
C ASP A 194 1.85 -14.08 -32.96
N VAL A 195 1.14 -12.97 -33.18
CA VAL A 195 0.72 -12.05 -32.11
C VAL A 195 -0.41 -12.66 -31.28
N GLU A 196 -1.37 -13.35 -31.91
CA GLU A 196 -2.40 -14.10 -31.19
C GLU A 196 -1.79 -15.20 -30.32
N ASP A 197 -0.87 -15.99 -30.89
CA ASP A 197 -0.16 -17.06 -30.19
C ASP A 197 0.66 -16.52 -29.01
N PHE A 198 1.30 -15.35 -29.18
CA PHE A 198 1.99 -14.65 -28.09
C PHE A 198 1.03 -14.27 -26.96
N VAL A 199 -0.14 -13.74 -27.31
CA VAL A 199 -1.18 -13.36 -26.33
C VAL A 199 -1.73 -14.59 -25.61
N GLU A 200 -2.01 -15.68 -26.34
CA GLU A 200 -2.44 -16.97 -25.79
C GLU A 200 -1.41 -17.59 -24.85
N GLN A 201 -0.12 -17.49 -25.15
CA GLN A 201 0.93 -18.00 -24.29
C GLN A 201 1.16 -17.13 -23.03
N THR A 202 0.88 -15.82 -23.12
CA THR A 202 1.06 -14.90 -21.98
C THR A 202 -0.09 -14.95 -20.98
N GLN A 203 -1.28 -15.35 -21.42
CA GLN A 203 -2.45 -15.49 -20.56
C GLN A 203 -2.68 -16.95 -20.19
N SER A 204 -3.00 -17.23 -18.92
CA SER A 204 -3.38 -18.59 -18.50
C SER A 204 -4.82 -18.95 -18.87
N THR A 205 -5.54 -18.03 -19.51
CA THR A 205 -6.98 -18.08 -19.70
C THR A 205 -7.34 -18.32 -21.15
N SER A 206 -8.03 -19.42 -21.44
CA SER A 206 -8.45 -19.82 -22.79
C SER A 206 -9.88 -19.36 -23.07
N PHE A 207 -10.14 -18.05 -23.05
CA PHE A 207 -11.41 -17.51 -23.53
C PHE A 207 -11.27 -17.09 -25.00
N PRO A 208 -12.33 -17.24 -25.83
CA PRO A 208 -12.29 -16.76 -27.20
C PRO A 208 -12.21 -15.22 -27.20
N PHE A 209 -11.28 -14.66 -27.97
CA PHE A 209 -11.08 -13.22 -28.09
C PHE A 209 -10.82 -12.81 -29.55
N ILE A 210 -10.93 -11.52 -29.82
CA ILE A 210 -10.48 -10.88 -31.07
C ILE A 210 -9.45 -9.80 -30.75
N LEU A 211 -8.49 -9.62 -31.65
CA LEU A 211 -7.57 -8.50 -31.60
C LEU A 211 -8.09 -7.35 -32.45
N THR A 212 -8.05 -6.14 -31.90
CA THR A 212 -8.54 -4.93 -32.56
C THR A 212 -7.53 -3.81 -32.44
N THR A 213 -7.44 -2.92 -33.44
CA THR A 213 -6.61 -1.72 -33.35
C THR A 213 -7.37 -0.60 -32.65
N SER A 214 -6.63 0.28 -31.94
CA SER A 214 -7.23 1.43 -31.26
C SER A 214 -7.68 2.54 -32.22
N LEU A 215 -6.82 2.96 -33.15
CA LEU A 215 -7.10 4.01 -34.14
C LEU A 215 -6.32 3.77 -35.45
N PRO A 216 -6.99 3.77 -36.62
CA PRO A 216 -8.43 3.61 -36.79
C PRO A 216 -8.89 2.26 -36.21
N PHE A 217 -10.13 2.18 -35.74
CA PHE A 217 -10.66 0.91 -35.24
C PHE A 217 -10.78 -0.09 -36.40
N ARG A 218 -10.06 -1.21 -36.29
CA ARG A 218 -10.05 -2.30 -37.27
C ARG A 218 -9.94 -3.63 -36.53
N GLU A 219 -10.76 -4.58 -36.94
CA GLU A 219 -10.68 -5.96 -36.45
C GLU A 219 -9.60 -6.73 -37.23
N LEU A 220 -8.71 -7.40 -36.50
CA LEU A 220 -7.62 -8.18 -37.05
C LEU A 220 -8.08 -9.63 -37.35
N THR A 221 -9.07 -9.79 -38.23
CA THR A 221 -9.66 -11.11 -38.54
C THR A 221 -8.74 -11.99 -39.40
N ASN A 222 -7.89 -11.38 -40.23
CA ASN A 222 -7.04 -12.10 -41.18
C ASN A 222 -5.71 -12.50 -40.55
N LYS A 223 -5.66 -13.69 -39.96
CA LYS A 223 -4.47 -14.20 -39.24
C LYS A 223 -3.22 -14.38 -40.12
N GLU A 224 -3.40 -14.55 -41.43
CA GLU A 224 -2.30 -14.82 -42.37
C GLU A 224 -1.57 -13.56 -42.84
N LEU A 225 -2.14 -12.37 -42.59
CA LEU A 225 -1.62 -11.08 -43.03
C LEU A 225 -0.39 -10.69 -42.20
N SER A 226 0.63 -10.12 -42.85
CA SER A 226 1.79 -9.62 -42.11
C SER A 226 1.50 -8.33 -41.36
N LEU A 227 2.33 -7.98 -40.38
CA LEU A 227 2.18 -6.74 -39.61
C LEU A 227 2.31 -5.49 -40.51
N GLU A 228 3.13 -5.56 -41.56
CA GLU A 228 3.26 -4.48 -42.55
C GLU A 228 2.01 -4.36 -43.43
N GLU A 229 1.46 -5.47 -43.94
CA GLU A 229 0.27 -5.46 -44.81
C GLU A 229 -1.00 -5.08 -44.04
N ALA A 230 -1.02 -5.37 -42.74
CA ALA A 230 -2.07 -4.96 -41.83
C ALA A 230 -1.99 -3.48 -41.42
N ASP A 231 -0.91 -2.77 -41.78
CA ASP A 231 -0.62 -1.38 -41.39
C ASP A 231 -0.66 -1.17 -39.87
N ILE A 232 -0.13 -2.14 -39.11
CA ILE A 232 -0.10 -2.11 -37.64
C ILE A 232 1.30 -1.86 -37.08
N VAL A 233 2.10 -1.05 -37.79
CA VAL A 233 3.46 -0.69 -37.36
C VAL A 233 3.41 0.25 -36.16
N ASN A 234 4.09 -0.11 -35.07
CA ASN A 234 4.08 0.59 -33.79
C ASN A 234 2.67 0.85 -33.23
N ALA A 235 1.72 -0.03 -33.58
CA ALA A 235 0.33 0.16 -33.23
C ALA A 235 -0.02 -0.33 -31.82
N VAL A 236 -1.16 0.17 -31.33
CA VAL A 236 -1.79 -0.31 -30.11
C VAL A 236 -2.89 -1.30 -30.49
N ILE A 237 -2.73 -2.53 -30.02
CA ILE A 237 -3.64 -3.65 -30.20
C ILE A 237 -4.39 -3.88 -28.89
N VAL A 238 -5.70 -4.09 -28.98
CA VAL A 238 -6.60 -4.31 -27.86
C VAL A 238 -7.27 -5.67 -28.04
N GLN A 239 -7.08 -6.53 -27.05
CA GLN A 239 -7.77 -7.81 -26.92
C GLN A 239 -9.20 -7.55 -26.44
N ARG A 240 -10.18 -8.11 -27.15
CA ARG A 240 -11.59 -8.08 -26.74
C ARG A 240 -12.14 -9.49 -26.60
N PRO A 241 -12.72 -9.86 -25.44
CA PRO A 241 -13.36 -11.16 -25.28
C PRO A 241 -14.61 -11.26 -26.17
N LEU A 242 -14.84 -12.43 -26.77
CA LEU A 242 -16.00 -12.72 -27.62
C LEU A 242 -17.26 -13.11 -26.83
N ASN A 243 -17.21 -13.10 -25.48
CA ASN A 243 -18.35 -13.46 -24.62
C ASN A 243 -19.14 -12.21 -24.17
N PRO A 244 -20.47 -12.14 -24.37
CA PRO A 244 -21.30 -10.97 -24.01
C PRO A 244 -21.46 -10.68 -22.50
N GLU A 245 -20.87 -11.48 -21.60
CA GLU A 245 -20.93 -11.24 -20.14
C GLU A 245 -19.72 -10.48 -19.56
N ALA A 246 -18.71 -10.17 -20.37
CA ALA A 246 -17.50 -9.46 -19.92
C ALA A 246 -17.46 -8.00 -20.40
N ASP A 247 -18.60 -7.32 -20.41
CA ASP A 247 -18.63 -5.85 -20.50
C ASP A 247 -18.41 -5.30 -19.07
N PRO A 248 -17.22 -4.76 -18.72
CA PRO A 248 -17.00 -4.12 -17.42
C PRO A 248 -17.87 -2.85 -17.23
N PHE A 249 -18.59 -2.43 -18.28
CA PHE A 249 -19.49 -1.28 -18.29
C PHE A 249 -20.98 -1.65 -18.20
N ARG A 250 -21.33 -2.93 -18.08
CA ARG A 250 -22.73 -3.33 -17.85
C ARG A 250 -23.04 -3.29 -16.36
N CYS A 251 -23.36 -2.08 -15.86
CA CYS A 251 -24.01 -1.94 -14.56
C CYS A 251 -25.35 -2.69 -14.60
N SER A 252 -25.48 -3.70 -13.73
CA SER A 252 -26.76 -4.33 -13.37
C SER A 252 -27.35 -3.59 -12.18
#